data_AF-M2Q5E1-F1
#
_entry.id   AF-M2Q5E1-F1
#
_cell.length_a   1.000
_cell.length_b   1.000
_cell.length_c   1.000
_cell.angle_alpha   90.00
_cell.angle_beta   90.00
_cell.angle_gamma   90.00
#
_symmetry.space_group_name_H-M   'P 1'
#
loop_
_entity.id
_entity.type
_entity.pdbx_description
1 polymer ?
#
loop_
_entity_poly.entity_id
_entity_poly.type
_entity_poly.pdbx_seq_one_letter_code
_entity_poly.pdbx_strand_id
1 'polypeptide(L)'
;MPRAMLFRKVSKKVKTAVKRCHPSKKTVSILSDGIEATVRVSDVVANATSFTPFQTATGLALELIECCKKMKDNKKKSRSLAEAAQKLLDILQQVKESEMNDAVRNALNFLVGTLHGIKEDMDNVTKCGKFGKIIRIKGDTDKIQDCTTRLLTICGVFQAAVSTVNHVGMIAEQAHLNRIEQNTEIIIATVNHAETMRQHSAKQGHLDLIEQNTAIIIASYDRMETALQSISADIRL
;
A
#
# COMPACT_ATOMS: atom_id res chain seq x y z
N MET A 1 2.91 -2.12 3.63
CA MET A 1 4.29 -1.56 3.70
C MET A 1 4.58 -1.03 5.11
N PRO A 2 5.77 -1.24 5.71
CA PRO A 2 6.09 -0.66 7.03
C PRO A 2 6.10 0.88 6.98
N ARG A 3 5.48 1.57 7.94
CA ARG A 3 5.34 3.06 7.99
C ARG A 3 6.66 3.83 7.87
N ALA A 4 7.77 3.22 8.31
CA ALA A 4 9.12 3.75 8.13
C ALA A 4 9.53 3.92 6.64
N MET A 5 9.00 3.07 5.74
CA MET A 5 9.25 3.17 4.30
C MET A 5 8.45 4.31 3.64
N LEU A 6 7.24 4.62 4.11
CA LEU A 6 6.44 5.74 3.61
C LEU A 6 7.08 7.07 4.00
N PHE A 7 7.52 7.22 5.26
CA PHE A 7 8.25 8.42 5.71
C PHE A 7 9.56 8.61 4.93
N ARG A 8 10.34 7.53 4.71
CA ARG A 8 11.54 7.59 3.87
C ARG A 8 11.22 7.99 2.43
N LYS A 9 10.14 7.48 1.82
CA LYS A 9 9.75 7.82 0.45
C LYS A 9 9.29 9.28 0.33
N VAL A 10 8.47 9.77 1.27
CA VAL A 10 8.00 11.17 1.30
C VAL A 10 9.17 12.12 1.58
N SER A 11 10.01 11.83 2.58
CA SER A 11 11.22 12.60 2.87
C SER A 11 12.19 12.64 1.68
N LYS A 12 12.36 11.53 0.95
CA LYS A 12 13.20 11.47 -0.25
C LYS A 12 12.60 12.27 -1.41
N LYS A 13 11.28 12.25 -1.62
CA LYS A 13 10.60 13.08 -2.64
C LYS A 13 10.68 14.57 -2.30
N VAL A 14 10.45 14.94 -1.04
CA VAL A 14 10.58 16.33 -0.55
C VAL A 14 12.03 16.80 -0.68
N LYS A 15 13.04 16.00 -0.29
CA LYS A 15 14.46 16.34 -0.51
C LYS A 15 14.82 16.51 -1.98
N THR A 16 14.27 15.70 -2.89
CA THR A 16 14.52 15.82 -4.33
C THR A 16 13.85 17.06 -4.92
N ALA A 17 12.63 17.41 -4.48
CA ALA A 17 11.95 18.64 -4.90
C ALA A 17 12.67 19.90 -4.37
N VAL A 18 13.07 19.88 -3.09
CA VAL A 18 13.84 20.94 -2.45
C VAL A 18 15.20 21.16 -3.13
N LYS A 19 15.90 20.09 -3.52
CA LYS A 19 17.16 20.20 -4.28
C LYS A 19 17.01 20.85 -5.66
N ARG A 20 15.84 20.74 -6.30
CA ARG A 20 15.57 21.35 -7.61
C ARG A 20 15.24 22.84 -7.52
N CYS A 21 14.77 23.32 -6.36
CA CYS A 21 14.30 24.69 -6.18
C CYS A 21 15.31 25.64 -5.50
N HIS A 22 16.51 25.18 -5.12
CA HIS A 22 17.55 25.97 -4.42
C HIS A 22 17.08 26.89 -3.26
N PRO A 23 16.18 26.46 -2.35
CA PRO A 23 15.77 27.30 -1.23
C PRO A 23 16.88 27.43 -0.18
N SER A 24 16.86 28.53 0.58
CA SER A 24 17.84 28.77 1.66
C SER A 24 17.81 27.64 2.70
N LYS A 25 18.97 27.30 3.32
CA LYS A 25 19.06 26.26 4.36
C LYS A 25 18.07 26.46 5.50
N LYS A 26 17.77 27.72 5.86
CA LYS A 26 16.80 28.10 6.89
C LYS A 26 15.37 27.72 6.51
N THR A 27 14.99 27.92 5.25
CA THR A 27 13.67 27.56 4.71
C THR A 27 13.45 26.04 4.68
N VAL A 28 14.49 25.26 4.37
CA VAL A 28 14.42 23.79 4.33
C VAL A 28 14.22 23.19 5.72
N SER A 29 14.90 23.73 6.74
CA SER A 29 14.73 23.27 8.13
C SER A 29 13.31 23.51 8.61
N ILE A 30 12.81 24.74 8.46
CA ILE A 30 11.47 25.14 8.92
C ILE A 30 10.37 24.26 8.29
N LEU A 31 10.49 23.93 6.99
CA LEU A 31 9.53 23.06 6.31
C LEU A 31 9.61 21.61 6.79
N SER A 32 10.82 21.09 7.02
CA SER A 32 11.00 19.74 7.56
C SER A 32 10.44 19.62 8.98
N ASP A 33 10.75 20.58 9.84
CA ASP A 33 10.32 20.62 11.24
C ASP A 33 8.81 20.82 11.34
N GLY A 34 8.21 21.64 10.46
CA GLY A 34 6.77 21.84 10.36
C GLY A 34 6.01 20.59 9.89
N ILE A 35 6.55 19.86 8.91
CA ILE A 35 5.96 18.59 8.45
C ILE A 35 6.05 17.53 9.56
N GLU A 36 7.20 17.44 10.25
CA GLU A 36 7.38 16.50 11.35
C GLU A 36 6.46 16.80 12.53
N ALA A 37 6.31 18.07 12.92
CA ALA A 37 5.37 18.50 13.95
C ALA A 37 3.91 18.21 13.56
N THR A 38 3.52 18.46 12.30
CA THR A 38 2.15 18.20 11.81
C THR A 38 1.83 16.70 11.78
N VAL A 39 2.81 15.86 11.42
CA VAL A 39 2.67 14.40 11.46
C VAL A 39 2.55 13.91 12.91
N ARG A 40 3.38 14.42 13.83
CA ARG A 40 3.31 14.07 15.26
C ARG A 40 2.00 14.53 15.90
N VAL A 41 1.50 15.72 15.58
CA VAL A 41 0.21 16.22 16.08
C VAL A 41 -0.94 15.40 15.51
N SER A 42 -0.92 15.05 14.22
CA SER A 42 -1.92 14.15 13.62
C SER A 42 -1.93 12.75 14.26
N ASP A 43 -0.75 12.20 14.56
CA ASP A 43 -0.62 10.91 15.27
C ASP A 43 -1.10 10.99 16.71
N VAL A 44 -0.83 12.09 17.43
CA VAL A 44 -1.32 12.28 18.81
C VAL A 44 -2.83 12.49 18.82
N VAL A 45 -3.38 13.28 17.90
CA VAL A 45 -4.83 13.53 17.77
C VAL A 45 -5.59 12.26 17.36
N ALA A 46 -4.99 11.39 16.54
CA ALA A 46 -5.58 10.10 16.19
C ALA A 46 -5.55 9.07 17.35
N ASN A 47 -4.64 9.23 18.32
CA ASN A 47 -4.42 8.25 19.40
C ASN A 47 -4.90 8.69 20.79
N ALA A 48 -5.26 9.96 21.01
CA ALA A 48 -5.35 10.48 22.38
C ALA A 48 -6.68 10.29 23.13
N THR A 49 -7.86 10.10 22.51
CA THR A 49 -9.12 10.19 23.33
C THR A 49 -10.37 9.47 22.84
N SER A 50 -10.32 8.56 21.85
CA SER A 50 -11.48 7.71 21.53
C SER A 50 -11.19 6.26 21.90
N PHE A 51 -11.98 5.66 22.79
CA PHE A 51 -12.16 4.21 22.79
C PHE A 51 -12.57 3.83 21.37
N THR A 52 -11.63 3.29 20.59
CA THR A 52 -11.91 3.02 19.19
C THR A 52 -12.86 1.84 19.10
N PRO A 53 -13.73 1.76 18.08
CA PRO A 53 -14.57 0.60 17.85
C PRO A 53 -13.78 -0.72 17.88
N PHE A 54 -12.50 -0.68 17.50
CA PHE A 54 -11.59 -1.81 17.56
C PHE A 54 -11.30 -2.25 19.00
N GLN A 55 -10.87 -1.31 19.85
CA GLN A 55 -10.64 -1.57 21.28
C GLN A 55 -11.91 -2.05 21.99
N THR A 56 -13.06 -1.46 21.66
CA THR A 56 -14.36 -1.88 22.19
C THR A 56 -14.68 -3.33 21.79
N ALA A 57 -14.53 -3.69 20.52
CA ALA A 57 -14.75 -5.06 20.06
C ALA A 57 -13.83 -6.06 20.76
N THR A 58 -12.54 -5.73 20.91
CA THR A 58 -11.56 -6.56 21.64
C THR A 58 -11.98 -6.74 23.10
N GLY A 59 -12.34 -5.66 23.79
CA GLY A 59 -12.78 -5.70 25.19
C GLY A 59 -14.01 -6.58 25.39
N LEU A 60 -15.05 -6.39 24.57
CA LEU A 60 -16.29 -7.17 24.64
C LEU A 60 -16.05 -8.67 24.35
N ALA A 61 -15.19 -9.00 23.39
CA ALA A 61 -14.85 -10.39 23.09
C ALA A 61 -14.13 -11.07 24.28
N LEU A 62 -13.18 -10.38 24.92
CA LEU A 62 -12.49 -10.88 26.11
C LEU A 62 -13.45 -11.08 27.29
N GLU A 63 -14.35 -10.12 27.52
CA GLU A 63 -15.39 -10.23 28.55
C GLU A 63 -16.33 -11.42 28.30
N LEU A 64 -16.71 -11.67 27.05
CA LEU A 64 -17.54 -12.81 26.67
C LEU A 64 -16.85 -14.15 26.96
N ILE A 65 -15.56 -14.27 26.64
CA ILE A 65 -14.77 -15.47 26.96
C ILE A 65 -14.76 -15.70 28.47
N GLU A 66 -14.51 -14.65 29.25
CA GLU A 66 -14.44 -14.73 30.70
C GLU A 66 -15.79 -15.08 31.32
N CYS A 67 -16.88 -14.50 30.81
CA CYS A 67 -18.25 -14.84 31.19
C CYS A 67 -18.55 -16.33 30.95
N CYS A 68 -18.20 -16.84 29.76
CA CYS A 68 -18.39 -18.24 29.41
C CYS A 68 -17.58 -19.21 30.30
N LYS A 69 -16.37 -18.84 30.71
CA LYS A 69 -15.54 -19.64 31.62
C LYS A 69 -16.15 -19.77 33.01
N LYS A 70 -16.84 -18.74 33.50
CA LYS A 70 -17.47 -18.70 34.83
C LYS A 70 -18.80 -19.46 34.89
N MET A 71 -19.39 -19.82 33.74
CA MET A 71 -20.66 -20.55 33.70
C MET A 71 -20.52 -22.00 34.18
N LYS A 72 -21.32 -22.35 35.18
CA LYS A 72 -21.41 -23.72 35.73
C LYS A 72 -22.37 -24.60 34.94
N ASP A 73 -23.41 -24.01 34.38
CA ASP A 73 -24.46 -24.64 33.59
C ASP A 73 -24.16 -24.48 32.09
N ASN A 74 -24.75 -25.30 31.22
CA ASN A 74 -24.62 -25.21 29.75
C ASN A 74 -23.18 -25.21 29.18
N LYS A 75 -22.23 -25.80 29.91
CA LYS A 75 -20.78 -25.78 29.62
C LYS A 75 -20.39 -26.01 28.16
N LYS A 76 -21.04 -26.94 27.47
CA LYS A 76 -20.72 -27.25 26.05
C LYS A 76 -21.03 -26.05 25.15
N LYS A 77 -22.20 -25.44 25.29
CA LYS A 77 -22.63 -24.28 24.48
C LYS A 77 -21.84 -23.03 24.85
N SER A 78 -21.61 -22.82 26.15
CA SER A 78 -20.75 -21.75 26.68
C SER A 78 -19.33 -21.82 26.11
N ARG A 79 -18.77 -23.04 26.01
CA ARG A 79 -17.47 -23.26 25.37
C ARG A 79 -17.48 -22.89 23.88
N SER A 80 -18.51 -23.31 23.14
CA SER A 80 -18.64 -22.94 21.72
C SER A 80 -18.75 -21.42 21.53
N LEU A 81 -19.45 -20.70 22.40
CA LEU A 81 -19.50 -19.24 22.37
C LEU A 81 -18.13 -18.61 22.66
N ALA A 82 -17.39 -19.15 23.64
CA ALA A 82 -16.03 -18.69 23.94
C ALA A 82 -15.06 -18.94 22.78
N GLU A 83 -15.16 -20.10 22.11
CA GLU A 83 -14.38 -20.41 20.91
C GLU A 83 -14.71 -19.45 19.75
N ALA A 84 -15.98 -19.09 19.57
CA ALA A 84 -16.38 -18.09 18.58
C ALA A 84 -15.82 -16.69 18.92
N ALA A 85 -15.82 -16.29 20.20
CA ALA A 85 -15.21 -15.04 20.64
C ALA A 85 -13.68 -15.05 20.50
N GLN A 86 -13.03 -16.20 20.70
CA GLN A 86 -11.59 -16.34 20.45
C GLN A 86 -11.27 -16.17 18.96
N LYS A 87 -12.04 -16.81 18.07
CA LYS A 87 -11.90 -16.61 16.62
C LYS A 87 -12.02 -15.13 16.23
N LEU A 88 -12.93 -14.39 16.88
CA LEU A 88 -13.05 -12.95 16.65
C LEU A 88 -11.76 -12.22 17.03
N LEU A 89 -11.16 -12.52 18.18
CA LEU A 89 -9.89 -11.91 18.59
C LEU A 89 -8.78 -12.20 17.57
N ASP A 90 -8.71 -13.43 17.07
CA ASP A 90 -7.72 -13.82 16.07
C ASP A 90 -7.92 -13.05 14.75
N ILE A 91 -9.17 -12.78 14.35
CA ILE A 91 -9.48 -11.91 13.20
C ILE A 91 -9.04 -10.47 13.48
N LEU A 92 -9.41 -9.92 14.64
CA LEU A 92 -9.06 -8.54 15.01
C LEU A 92 -7.55 -8.33 15.02
N GLN A 93 -6.77 -9.27 15.58
CA GLN A 93 -5.29 -9.20 15.61
C GLN A 93 -4.64 -9.12 14.23
N GLN A 94 -5.29 -9.68 13.20
CA GLN A 94 -4.79 -9.61 11.82
C GLN A 94 -5.09 -8.28 11.13
N VAL A 95 -6.01 -7.48 11.67
CA VAL A 95 -6.40 -6.19 11.07
C VAL A 95 -5.61 -5.06 11.70
N LYS A 96 -5.00 -4.22 10.86
CA LYS A 96 -4.39 -2.96 11.31
C LYS A 96 -5.39 -1.83 11.18
N GLU A 97 -5.71 -1.19 12.29
CA GLU A 97 -6.69 -0.10 12.36
C GLU A 97 -6.40 1.05 11.39
N SER A 98 -5.12 1.36 11.15
CA SER A 98 -4.71 2.39 10.18
C SER A 98 -4.91 2.02 8.71
N GLU A 99 -5.17 0.75 8.42
CA GLU A 99 -5.35 0.24 7.05
C GLU A 99 -6.84 -0.03 6.75
N MET A 100 -7.75 0.28 7.70
CA MET A 100 -9.19 0.11 7.51
C MET A 100 -9.77 1.23 6.64
N ASN A 101 -10.44 0.85 5.56
CA ASN A 101 -11.30 1.76 4.81
C ASN A 101 -12.71 1.86 5.44
N ASP A 102 -13.57 2.69 4.87
CA ASP A 102 -14.92 2.93 5.39
C ASP A 102 -15.79 1.67 5.45
N ALA A 103 -15.63 0.74 4.50
CA ALA A 103 -16.38 -0.52 4.50
C ALA A 103 -16.00 -1.40 5.69
N VAL A 104 -14.70 -1.55 5.98
CA VAL A 104 -14.22 -2.33 7.13
C VAL A 104 -14.60 -1.62 8.44
N ARG A 105 -14.52 -0.29 8.48
CA ARG A 105 -14.92 0.50 9.65
C ARG A 105 -16.41 0.37 9.96
N ASN A 106 -17.27 0.41 8.93
CA ASN A 106 -18.70 0.18 9.09
C ASN A 106 -18.99 -1.23 9.59
N ALA A 107 -18.35 -2.25 8.99
CA ALA A 107 -18.49 -3.63 9.46
C ALA A 107 -18.05 -3.81 10.92
N LEU A 108 -16.97 -3.12 11.33
CA LEU A 108 -16.52 -3.10 12.72
C LEU A 108 -17.54 -2.44 13.67
N ASN A 109 -18.17 -1.35 13.26
CA ASN A 109 -19.22 -0.71 14.06
C ASN A 109 -20.44 -1.64 14.23
N PHE A 110 -20.87 -2.32 13.17
CA PHE A 110 -21.93 -3.34 13.25
C PHE A 110 -21.56 -4.51 14.16
N LEU A 111 -20.30 -4.95 14.09
CA LEU A 111 -19.76 -5.96 14.99
C LEU A 111 -19.84 -5.52 16.46
N VAL A 112 -19.41 -4.30 16.77
CA VAL A 112 -19.50 -3.73 18.13
C VAL A 112 -20.95 -3.70 18.63
N GLY A 113 -21.88 -3.23 17.81
CA GLY A 113 -23.31 -3.22 18.17
C GLY A 113 -23.85 -4.63 18.46
N THR A 114 -23.46 -5.61 17.65
CA THR A 114 -23.86 -7.02 17.84
C THR A 114 -23.28 -7.60 19.13
N LEU A 115 -22.00 -7.31 19.43
CA LEU A 115 -21.33 -7.76 20.65
C LEU A 115 -21.97 -7.18 21.91
N HIS A 116 -22.40 -5.92 21.87
CA HIS A 116 -23.16 -5.32 22.98
C HIS A 116 -24.46 -6.07 23.26
N GLY A 117 -25.25 -6.37 22.22
CA GLY A 117 -26.48 -7.15 22.38
C GLY A 117 -26.22 -8.56 22.90
N ILE A 118 -25.15 -9.22 22.44
CA ILE A 118 -24.75 -10.53 22.96
C ILE A 118 -24.35 -10.45 24.43
N LYS A 119 -23.59 -9.42 24.83
CA LYS A 119 -23.20 -9.22 26.23
C LYS A 119 -24.43 -9.05 27.13
N GLU A 120 -25.38 -8.21 26.74
CA GLU A 120 -26.62 -8.01 27.49
C GLU A 120 -27.40 -9.32 27.65
N ASP A 121 -27.52 -10.09 26.57
CA ASP A 121 -28.16 -11.41 26.59
C ASP A 121 -27.44 -12.38 27.53
N MET A 122 -26.10 -12.38 27.54
CA MET A 122 -25.30 -13.22 28.42
C MET A 122 -25.38 -12.80 29.90
N ASP A 123 -25.46 -11.51 30.17
CA ASP A 123 -25.71 -10.99 31.52
C ASP A 123 -27.08 -11.44 32.04
N ASN A 124 -28.10 -11.49 31.18
CA ASN A 124 -29.43 -11.96 31.54
C ASN A 124 -29.46 -13.47 31.84
N VAL A 125 -28.70 -14.27 31.10
CA VAL A 125 -28.53 -15.71 31.36
C VAL A 125 -27.83 -15.95 32.69
N THR A 126 -26.81 -15.15 33.03
CA THR A 126 -26.03 -15.35 34.26
C THR A 126 -26.70 -14.84 35.54
N LYS A 127 -27.60 -13.86 35.45
CA LYS A 127 -28.28 -13.23 36.61
C LYS A 127 -29.48 -14.02 37.18
N CYS A 128 -29.85 -15.18 36.62
CA CYS A 128 -31.01 -15.93 37.13
C CYS A 128 -30.76 -16.57 38.52
N GLY A 129 -31.60 -16.17 39.50
CA GLY A 129 -31.60 -16.72 40.87
C GLY A 129 -31.97 -18.21 40.95
N LYS A 130 -31.67 -18.85 42.08
CA LYS A 130 -31.71 -20.32 42.29
C LYS A 130 -33.04 -21.00 41.90
N PHE A 131 -34.19 -20.35 42.09
CA PHE A 131 -35.52 -20.91 41.78
C PHE A 131 -35.94 -20.74 40.31
N GLY A 132 -35.47 -19.68 39.62
CA GLY A 132 -35.73 -19.49 38.19
C GLY A 132 -34.89 -20.39 37.28
N LYS A 133 -33.77 -20.93 37.81
CA LYS A 133 -32.83 -21.75 37.05
C LYS A 133 -33.42 -23.02 36.48
N ILE A 134 -34.25 -23.77 37.23
CA ILE A 134 -34.72 -25.10 36.80
C ILE A 134 -35.68 -25.00 35.59
N ILE A 135 -36.53 -23.98 35.54
CA ILE A 135 -37.49 -23.77 34.45
C ILE A 135 -36.82 -23.17 33.20
N ARG A 136 -35.68 -22.47 33.36
CA ARG A 136 -35.01 -21.73 32.28
C ARG A 136 -33.84 -22.45 31.60
N ILE A 137 -33.40 -23.62 32.09
CA ILE A 137 -32.23 -24.34 31.52
C ILE A 137 -32.30 -24.48 30.00
N LYS A 138 -33.47 -24.86 29.46
CA LYS A 138 -33.66 -25.01 28.00
C LYS A 138 -33.62 -23.66 27.28
N GLY A 139 -34.31 -22.65 27.80
CA GLY A 139 -34.30 -21.29 27.25
C GLY A 139 -32.91 -20.64 27.26
N ASP A 140 -32.15 -20.84 28.34
CA ASP A 140 -30.77 -20.36 28.46
C ASP A 140 -29.84 -21.07 27.47
N THR A 141 -30.07 -22.37 27.23
CA THR A 141 -29.32 -23.14 26.23
C THR A 141 -29.55 -22.60 24.83
N ASP A 142 -30.82 -22.37 24.46
CA ASP A 142 -31.20 -21.82 23.16
C ASP A 142 -30.67 -20.40 22.99
N LYS A 143 -30.69 -19.59 24.06
CA LYS A 143 -30.16 -18.22 24.05
C LYS A 143 -28.64 -18.18 23.85
N ILE A 144 -27.88 -19.04 24.53
CA ILE A 144 -26.42 -19.15 24.31
C ILE A 144 -26.12 -19.59 22.87
N GLN A 145 -26.93 -20.50 22.32
CA GLN A 145 -26.79 -20.92 20.93
C GLN A 145 -27.10 -19.78 19.96
N ASP A 146 -28.15 -18.99 20.19
CA ASP A 146 -28.47 -17.80 19.41
C ASP A 146 -27.31 -16.78 19.43
N CYS A 147 -26.79 -16.46 20.62
CA CYS A 147 -25.61 -15.62 20.78
C CYS A 147 -24.42 -16.15 19.98
N THR A 148 -24.18 -17.46 19.99
CA THR A 148 -23.10 -18.10 19.23
C THR A 148 -23.30 -17.92 17.73
N THR A 149 -24.51 -18.17 17.23
CA THR A 149 -24.84 -18.02 15.81
C THR A 149 -24.67 -16.56 15.37
N ARG A 150 -25.23 -15.61 16.12
CA ARG A 150 -25.10 -14.17 15.85
C ARG A 150 -23.64 -13.73 15.81
N LEU A 151 -22.82 -14.20 16.75
CA LEU A 151 -21.39 -13.90 16.77
C LEU A 151 -20.67 -14.44 15.53
N LEU A 152 -20.89 -15.72 15.19
CA LEU A 152 -20.26 -16.33 14.02
C LEU A 152 -20.67 -15.63 12.72
N THR A 153 -21.94 -15.27 12.58
CA THR A 153 -22.44 -14.53 11.41
C THR A 153 -21.76 -13.18 11.27
N ILE A 154 -21.71 -12.37 12.35
CA ILE A 154 -21.12 -11.03 12.26
C ILE A 154 -19.60 -11.08 12.09
N CYS A 155 -18.92 -12.08 12.68
CA CYS A 155 -17.51 -12.35 12.41
C CYS A 155 -17.26 -12.66 10.94
N GLY A 156 -18.13 -13.48 10.32
CA GLY A 156 -18.05 -13.80 8.89
C GLY A 156 -18.21 -12.57 8.01
N VAL A 157 -19.16 -11.69 8.32
CA VAL A 157 -19.36 -10.42 7.61
C VAL A 157 -18.14 -9.51 7.75
N PHE A 158 -17.61 -9.35 8.96
CA PHE A 158 -16.43 -8.53 9.20
C PHE A 158 -15.20 -9.08 8.48
N GLN A 159 -14.96 -10.40 8.56
CA GLN A 159 -13.85 -11.05 7.87
C GLN A 159 -13.96 -10.96 6.35
N ALA A 160 -15.17 -11.08 5.80
CA ALA A 160 -15.41 -10.87 4.38
C ALA A 160 -15.06 -9.43 3.96
N ALA A 161 -15.50 -8.43 4.72
CA ALA A 161 -15.18 -7.03 4.45
C ALA A 161 -13.66 -6.78 4.44
N VAL A 162 -12.94 -7.32 5.43
CA VAL A 162 -11.46 -7.25 5.49
C VAL A 162 -10.83 -7.91 4.25
N SER A 163 -11.33 -9.08 3.88
CA SER A 163 -10.77 -9.88 2.78
C SER A 163 -10.97 -9.21 1.42
N THR A 164 -12.17 -8.64 1.18
CA THR A 164 -12.48 -7.91 -0.06
C THR A 164 -11.55 -6.70 -0.23
N VAL A 165 -11.29 -5.95 0.84
CA VAL A 165 -10.43 -4.77 0.77
C VAL A 165 -8.98 -5.14 0.50
N ASN A 166 -8.49 -6.20 1.14
CA ASN A 166 -7.15 -6.72 0.86
C ASN A 166 -7.04 -7.19 -0.59
N HIS A 167 -8.05 -7.89 -1.11
CA HIS A 167 -8.05 -8.39 -2.49
C HIS A 167 -8.07 -7.26 -3.53
N VAL A 168 -8.92 -6.24 -3.33
CA VAL A 168 -8.94 -5.06 -4.20
C VAL A 168 -7.61 -4.31 -4.16
N GLY A 169 -7.00 -4.19 -2.96
CA GLY A 169 -5.65 -3.62 -2.81
C GLY A 169 -4.60 -4.38 -3.62
N MET A 170 -4.62 -5.71 -3.56
CA MET A 170 -3.71 -6.56 -4.36
C MET A 170 -3.90 -6.37 -5.87
N ILE A 171 -5.15 -6.33 -6.34
CA ILE A 171 -5.44 -6.12 -7.78
C ILE A 171 -4.93 -4.75 -8.24
N ALA A 172 -5.15 -3.70 -7.45
CA ALA A 172 -4.69 -2.36 -7.77
C ALA A 172 -3.15 -2.27 -7.79
N GLU A 173 -2.48 -2.92 -6.84
CA GLU A 173 -1.02 -2.99 -6.80
C GLU A 173 -0.46 -3.75 -8.01
N GLN A 174 -1.07 -4.88 -8.37
CA GLN A 174 -0.70 -5.63 -9.57
C GLN A 174 -0.89 -4.81 -10.85
N ALA A 175 -2.01 -4.10 -10.99
CA ALA A 175 -2.25 -3.24 -12.14
C ALA A 175 -1.22 -2.10 -12.23
N HIS A 176 -0.81 -1.54 -11.09
CA HIS A 176 0.22 -0.51 -11.05
C HIS A 176 1.60 -1.06 -11.43
N LEU A 177 1.96 -2.27 -10.97
CA LEU A 177 3.20 -2.94 -11.36
C LEU A 177 3.24 -3.23 -12.87
N ASN A 178 2.15 -3.74 -13.44
CA ASN A 178 2.06 -3.99 -14.89
C ASN A 178 2.26 -2.69 -15.69
N ARG A 179 1.74 -1.55 -15.23
CA ARG A 179 1.97 -0.24 -15.88
C ARG A 179 3.43 0.21 -15.79
N ILE A 180 4.10 -0.04 -14.66
CA ILE A 180 5.53 0.27 -14.53
C ILE A 180 6.36 -0.57 -15.49
N GLU A 181 6.03 -1.86 -15.61
CA GLU A 181 6.70 -2.78 -16.53
C GLU A 181 6.59 -2.29 -17.98
N GLN A 182 5.37 -2.00 -18.44
CA GLN A 182 5.12 -1.44 -19.79
C GLN A 182 5.88 -0.13 -20.02
N ASN A 183 5.87 0.79 -19.06
CA ASN A 183 6.61 2.05 -19.20
C ASN A 183 8.13 1.82 -19.27
N THR A 184 8.64 0.82 -18.56
CA THR A 184 10.06 0.47 -18.57
C THR A 184 10.47 -0.08 -19.93
N GLU A 185 9.64 -0.95 -20.54
CA GLU A 185 9.86 -1.47 -21.89
C GLU A 185 9.90 -0.36 -22.94
N ILE A 186 8.97 0.61 -22.88
CA ILE A 186 8.93 1.76 -23.79
C ILE A 186 10.21 2.62 -23.64
N ILE A 187 10.66 2.85 -22.42
CA ILE A 187 11.89 3.62 -22.16
C ILE A 187 13.10 2.89 -22.75
N ILE A 188 13.22 1.57 -22.54
CA ILE A 188 14.32 0.77 -23.09
C ILE A 188 14.31 0.84 -24.63
N ALA A 189 13.14 0.66 -25.26
CA ALA A 189 13.01 0.75 -26.71
C ALA A 189 13.42 2.14 -27.23
N THR A 190 12.99 3.21 -26.56
CA THR A 190 13.31 4.59 -26.91
C THR A 190 14.81 4.87 -26.80
N VAL A 191 15.46 4.41 -25.73
CA VAL A 191 16.91 4.56 -25.51
C VAL A 191 17.69 3.82 -26.59
N ASN A 192 17.34 2.57 -26.89
CA ASN A 192 17.98 1.77 -27.94
C ASN A 192 17.84 2.45 -29.32
N HIS A 193 16.67 3.03 -29.61
CA HIS A 193 16.47 3.79 -30.84
C HIS A 193 17.34 5.05 -30.90
N ALA A 194 17.39 5.83 -29.81
CA ALA A 194 18.24 7.03 -29.73
C ALA A 194 19.74 6.71 -29.89
N GLU A 195 20.19 5.58 -29.34
CA GLU A 195 21.56 5.10 -29.47
C GLU A 195 21.86 4.68 -30.92
N THR A 196 20.94 3.98 -31.57
CA THR A 196 21.03 3.64 -32.99
C THR A 196 21.12 4.90 -33.86
N MET A 197 20.30 5.91 -33.58
CA MET A 197 20.33 7.21 -34.28
C MET A 197 21.64 7.97 -34.06
N ARG A 198 22.20 7.95 -32.84
CA ARG A 198 23.53 8.53 -32.56
C ARG A 198 24.63 7.83 -33.35
N GLN A 199 24.62 6.50 -33.40
CA GLN A 199 25.60 5.74 -34.19
C GLN A 199 25.48 6.05 -35.68
N HIS A 200 24.26 6.16 -36.21
CA HIS A 200 24.02 6.55 -37.60
C HIS A 200 24.52 7.97 -37.89
N SER A 201 24.22 8.94 -37.03
CA SER A 201 24.69 10.32 -37.17
C SER A 201 26.21 10.44 -37.11
N ALA A 202 26.87 9.66 -36.24
CA ALA A 202 28.33 9.61 -36.16
C ALA A 202 28.96 9.00 -37.43
N LYS A 203 28.34 7.95 -37.99
CA LYS A 203 28.76 7.36 -39.27
C LYS A 203 28.58 8.33 -40.44
N GLN A 204 27.46 9.07 -40.48
CA GLN A 204 27.20 10.05 -41.53
C GLN A 204 28.24 11.18 -41.50
N GLY A 205 28.54 11.75 -40.32
CA GLY A 205 29.57 12.79 -40.21
C GLY A 205 30.97 12.30 -40.62
N HIS A 206 31.28 11.03 -40.41
CA HIS A 206 32.51 10.41 -40.93
C HIS A 206 32.51 10.31 -42.46
N LEU A 207 31.36 9.99 -43.07
CA LEU A 207 31.21 9.90 -44.52
C LEU A 207 31.40 11.28 -45.17
N ASP A 208 30.76 12.31 -44.63
CA ASP A 208 30.86 13.69 -45.13
C ASP A 208 32.32 14.21 -45.09
N LEU A 209 33.09 13.86 -44.04
CA LEU A 209 34.51 14.20 -43.93
C LEU A 209 35.36 13.47 -44.99
N ILE A 210 35.04 12.21 -45.28
CA ILE A 210 35.71 11.44 -46.34
C ILE A 210 35.43 12.06 -47.71
N GLU A 211 34.18 12.45 -47.97
CA GLU A 211 33.80 13.13 -49.23
C GLU A 211 34.54 14.46 -49.39
N GLN A 212 34.59 15.27 -48.33
CA GLN A 212 35.31 16.54 -48.34
C GLN A 212 36.81 16.34 -48.60
N ASN A 213 37.45 15.39 -47.92
CA ASN A 213 38.87 15.08 -48.13
C ASN A 213 39.12 14.54 -49.54
N THR A 214 38.22 13.71 -50.07
CA THR A 214 38.31 13.19 -51.43
C THR A 214 38.24 14.32 -52.46
N ALA A 215 37.32 15.28 -52.29
CA ALA A 215 37.22 16.45 -53.16
C ALA A 215 38.49 17.32 -53.13
N ILE A 216 39.10 17.52 -51.95
CA ILE A 216 40.36 18.26 -51.80
C ILE A 216 41.49 17.55 -52.54
N ILE A 217 41.58 16.22 -52.43
CA ILE A 217 42.60 15.41 -53.10
C ILE A 217 42.45 15.51 -54.62
N ILE A 218 41.25 15.36 -55.17
CA ILE A 218 40.97 15.48 -56.61
C ILE A 218 41.38 16.86 -57.11
N ALA A 219 40.95 17.94 -56.45
CA ALA A 219 41.32 19.30 -56.84
C ALA A 219 42.84 19.56 -56.77
N SER A 220 43.55 18.88 -55.87
CA SER A 220 45.01 18.94 -55.82
C SER A 220 45.67 18.19 -56.97
N TYR A 221 45.10 17.06 -57.38
CA TYR A 221 45.57 16.29 -58.53
C TYR A 221 45.42 17.08 -59.84
N ASP A 222 44.26 17.67 -60.08
CA ASP A 222 43.99 18.48 -61.27
C ASP A 222 44.97 19.65 -61.41
N ARG A 223 45.32 20.30 -60.29
CA ARG A 223 46.34 21.36 -60.25
C ARG A 223 47.73 20.84 -60.62
N MET A 224 48.12 19.67 -60.11
CA MET A 224 49.40 19.05 -60.45
C MET A 224 49.45 18.65 -61.93
N GLU A 225 48.37 18.07 -62.45
CA GLU A 225 48.27 17.71 -63.87
C GLU A 225 48.38 18.95 -64.76
N THR A 226 47.67 20.04 -64.43
CA THR A 226 47.78 21.32 -65.14
C THR A 226 49.21 21.86 -65.12
N ALA A 227 49.88 21.81 -63.96
CA ALA A 227 51.27 22.24 -63.83
C ALA A 227 52.23 21.39 -64.68
N LEU A 228 52.03 20.06 -64.69
CA LEU A 228 52.83 19.14 -65.51
C LEU A 228 52.61 19.37 -67.02
N GLN A 229 51.37 19.64 -67.43
CA GLN A 229 51.05 19.99 -68.81
C GLN A 229 51.74 21.30 -69.23
N SER A 230 51.76 22.31 -68.35
CA SER A 230 52.49 23.57 -68.58
C SER A 230 53.99 23.33 -68.75
N ILE A 231 54.61 22.57 -67.83
CA ILE A 231 56.04 22.23 -67.92
C ILE A 231 56.35 21.44 -69.20
N SER A 232 55.49 20.49 -69.58
CA SER A 232 55.65 19.73 -70.82
C SER A 232 55.52 20.60 -72.07
N ALA A 233 54.73 21.67 -72.03
CA ALA A 233 54.63 22.61 -73.14
C ALA A 233 55.91 23.45 -73.26
N ASP A 234 56.46 23.90 -72.13
CA ASP A 234 57.70 24.69 -72.09
C ASP A 234 58.93 23.90 -72.58
N ILE A 235 58.97 22.58 -72.35
CA ILE A 235 60.07 21.70 -72.80
C ILE A 235 60.04 21.43 -74.32
N ARG A 236 58.89 21.63 -74.99
CA ARG A 236 58.73 21.34 -76.43
C ARG A 236 59.06 22.54 -77.35
N LEU A 237 59.49 23.67 -76.78
CA LEU A 237 59.98 24.86 -77.48
C LEU A 237 61.51 24.90 -77.49
#